data_AF-A0AAJ3Z415-F1
#
_entry.id   AF-A0AAJ3Z415-F1
#
_cell.length_a   1.000
_cell.length_b   1.000
_cell.length_c   1.000
_cell.angle_alpha   90.00
_cell.angle_beta   90.00
_cell.angle_gamma   90.00
#
_symmetry.space_group_name_H-M   'P 1'
#
loop_
_entity.id
_entity.type
_entity.pdbx_description
1 polymer ?
#
loop_
_entity_poly.entity_id
_entity_poly.type
_entity_poly.pdbx_seq_one_letter_code
_entity_poly.pdbx_strand_id
1 'polypeptide(L)'
;MAKLTGVKTIDMVNGEITKVAYEGAEYVRVEGTPRNVGRVGDILLNVYDHPDLKVNSFYKIVHNDEYGETIYDEVEDSHRSALAAGVVFRKVSEAQPSLEDRVSTNEKDIAALKSDVAALKGEAEPKYIRIDKSEAKAGDFVKFDEAPNECLTAGKYYEIYRVDGCGDPQIRDDDGDGFDTYCADDFEVYRKVSSASAEAEPKPERLKVGDYAKVDYTFNSQSKRGDIVKITEDDNSIIPFLTEHLNGDNAGWFAEDPLVRATNEEVAEAKRKQAEEEERKRWAAIGREVDEYKVGDIVQYLYDREICEVVDVDEDGRVEVATQNHGICVENQSSIELVAPVEARFDRKDDE
;
A
#
# COMPACT_ATOMS: atom_id res chain seq x y z
N MET A 1 -21.68 -1.12 -27.33
CA MET A 1 -21.96 -1.84 -26.06
C MET A 1 -23.42 -2.26 -26.03
N ALA A 2 -23.66 -3.53 -26.33
CA ALA A 2 -24.96 -4.16 -26.48
C ALA A 2 -25.70 -4.42 -25.15
N LYS A 3 -26.93 -4.93 -25.27
CA LYS A 3 -27.74 -5.55 -24.21
C LYS A 3 -26.90 -6.13 -23.06
N LEU A 4 -27.26 -5.78 -21.83
CA LEU A 4 -26.60 -6.29 -20.62
C LEU A 4 -26.87 -7.78 -20.45
N THR A 5 -25.80 -8.59 -20.50
CA THR A 5 -25.83 -10.01 -20.18
C THR A 5 -25.48 -10.23 -18.70
N GLY A 6 -26.24 -11.07 -17.98
CA GLY A 6 -25.95 -11.38 -16.58
C GLY A 6 -26.70 -10.53 -15.55
N VAL A 7 -27.65 -9.69 -15.97
CA VAL A 7 -28.59 -9.05 -15.05
C VAL A 7 -29.49 -10.12 -14.43
N LYS A 8 -29.49 -10.21 -13.09
CA LYS A 8 -30.32 -11.15 -12.32
C LYS A 8 -31.43 -10.41 -11.61
N THR A 9 -32.67 -10.84 -11.78
CA THR A 9 -33.78 -10.33 -10.96
C THR A 9 -33.60 -10.77 -9.50
N ILE A 10 -33.55 -9.82 -8.57
CA ILE A 10 -33.43 -10.09 -7.13
C ILE A 10 -34.82 -10.10 -6.49
N ASP A 11 -35.67 -9.14 -6.86
CA ASP A 11 -36.97 -8.95 -6.23
C ASP A 11 -38.04 -8.58 -7.27
N MET A 12 -39.27 -9.03 -7.02
CA MET A 12 -40.43 -8.85 -7.88
C MET A 12 -41.71 -8.80 -7.06
N VAL A 13 -42.50 -7.74 -7.25
CA VAL A 13 -43.77 -7.52 -6.54
C VAL A 13 -44.88 -7.39 -7.57
N ASN A 14 -45.96 -8.19 -7.42
CA ASN A 14 -47.10 -8.21 -8.35
C ASN A 14 -46.74 -8.44 -9.83
N GLY A 15 -45.65 -9.17 -10.10
CA GLY A 15 -45.15 -9.43 -11.46
C GLY A 15 -44.30 -8.31 -12.05
N GLU A 16 -44.05 -7.23 -11.30
CA GLU A 16 -43.16 -6.14 -11.71
C GLU A 16 -41.82 -6.26 -10.98
N ILE A 17 -40.72 -6.16 -11.73
CA ILE A 17 -39.37 -6.27 -11.16
C ILE A 17 -39.06 -5.02 -10.34
N THR A 18 -38.72 -5.19 -9.07
CA THR A 18 -38.43 -4.11 -8.11
C THR A 18 -36.94 -3.97 -7.84
N LYS A 19 -36.16 -5.05 -7.97
CA LYS A 19 -34.70 -5.04 -7.77
C LYS A 19 -33.97 -5.99 -8.72
N VAL A 20 -32.82 -5.57 -9.23
CA VAL A 20 -31.93 -6.39 -10.07
C VAL A 20 -30.47 -6.32 -9.60
N ALA A 21 -29.70 -7.37 -9.82
CA ALA A 21 -28.26 -7.44 -9.62
C ALA A 21 -27.55 -7.41 -10.96
N TYR A 22 -26.49 -6.62 -11.08
CA TYR A 22 -25.62 -6.61 -12.25
C TYR A 22 -24.18 -6.31 -11.81
N GLU A 23 -23.22 -7.13 -12.27
CA GLU A 23 -21.78 -7.00 -11.94
C GLU A 23 -21.48 -6.90 -10.42
N GLY A 24 -22.26 -7.62 -9.60
CA GLY A 24 -22.09 -7.61 -8.13
C GLY A 24 -22.74 -6.43 -7.41
N ALA A 25 -23.33 -5.48 -8.13
CA ALA A 25 -24.08 -4.36 -7.55
C ALA A 25 -25.59 -4.58 -7.62
N GLU A 26 -26.32 -4.08 -6.61
CA GLU A 26 -27.78 -4.07 -6.59
C GLU A 26 -28.33 -2.76 -7.18
N TYR A 27 -29.46 -2.88 -7.88
CA TYR A 27 -30.17 -1.76 -8.47
C TYR A 27 -31.65 -1.84 -8.11
N VAL A 28 -32.25 -0.72 -7.70
CA VAL A 28 -33.66 -0.63 -7.30
C VAL A 28 -34.45 0.14 -8.35
N ARG A 29 -35.69 -0.32 -8.62
CA ARG A 29 -36.60 0.34 -9.55
C ARG A 29 -36.88 1.77 -9.12
N VAL A 30 -36.81 2.69 -10.08
CA VAL A 30 -37.16 4.09 -9.91
C VAL A 30 -38.52 4.33 -10.53
N GLU A 31 -39.45 4.90 -9.77
CA GLU A 31 -40.75 5.30 -10.29
C GLU A 31 -40.63 6.54 -11.19
N GLY A 32 -41.30 6.49 -12.34
CA GLY A 32 -41.35 7.59 -13.30
C GLY A 32 -40.89 7.19 -14.70
N THR A 33 -41.07 8.10 -15.65
CA THR A 33 -40.67 7.89 -17.05
C THR A 33 -39.15 7.95 -17.18
N PRO A 34 -38.49 7.00 -17.86
CA PRO A 34 -37.02 6.97 -17.97
C PRO A 34 -36.42 8.26 -18.50
N ARG A 35 -37.11 8.96 -19.40
CA ARG A 35 -36.69 10.27 -19.93
C ARG A 35 -36.46 11.33 -18.83
N ASN A 36 -37.20 11.26 -17.73
CA ASN A 36 -37.13 12.24 -16.65
C ASN A 36 -36.29 11.75 -15.47
N VAL A 37 -36.29 10.43 -15.22
CA VAL A 37 -35.66 9.85 -14.03
C VAL A 37 -34.36 9.13 -14.33
N GLY A 38 -34.14 8.70 -15.57
CA GLY A 38 -32.97 7.94 -15.99
C GLY A 38 -31.72 8.81 -16.01
N ARG A 39 -30.62 8.24 -15.50
CA ARG A 39 -29.30 8.89 -15.48
C ARG A 39 -28.28 7.95 -16.10
N VAL A 40 -27.19 8.54 -16.57
CA VAL A 40 -26.02 7.78 -17.05
C VAL A 40 -25.57 6.79 -15.97
N GLY A 41 -25.43 5.51 -16.34
CA GLY A 41 -25.08 4.42 -15.44
C GLY A 41 -26.25 3.68 -14.82
N ASP A 42 -27.49 4.19 -14.91
CA ASP A 42 -28.69 3.44 -14.54
C ASP A 42 -28.96 2.32 -15.57
N ILE A 43 -29.69 1.29 -15.16
CA ILE A 43 -30.10 0.17 -16.02
C ILE A 43 -31.55 0.39 -16.48
N LEU A 44 -31.79 0.28 -17.77
CA LEU A 44 -33.11 0.34 -18.40
C LEU A 44 -33.59 -1.05 -18.81
N LEU A 45 -34.76 -1.47 -18.34
CA LEU A 45 -35.50 -2.60 -18.91
C LEU A 45 -36.38 -2.10 -20.06
N ASN A 46 -36.13 -2.58 -21.27
CA ASN A 46 -37.01 -2.31 -22.40
C ASN A 46 -38.27 -3.18 -22.30
N VAL A 47 -39.44 -2.53 -22.18
CA VAL A 47 -40.75 -3.21 -22.14
C VAL A 47 -41.58 -2.93 -23.39
N TYR A 48 -41.07 -2.14 -24.33
CA TYR A 48 -41.75 -1.76 -25.56
C TYR A 48 -41.15 -2.47 -26.77
N ASP A 49 -41.99 -2.78 -27.75
CA ASP A 49 -41.56 -3.39 -29.02
C ASP A 49 -40.83 -2.35 -29.87
N HIS A 50 -39.50 -2.40 -29.84
CA HIS A 50 -38.62 -1.48 -30.54
C HIS A 50 -37.93 -2.24 -31.68
N PRO A 51 -37.77 -1.65 -32.88
CA PRO A 51 -37.17 -2.34 -34.03
C PRO A 51 -35.81 -2.96 -33.73
N ASP A 52 -34.97 -2.23 -33.01
CA ASP A 52 -33.58 -2.60 -32.76
C ASP A 52 -33.29 -3.05 -31.31
N LEU A 53 -34.29 -3.00 -30.42
CA LEU A 53 -34.11 -3.38 -29.01
C LEU A 53 -35.05 -4.51 -28.64
N LYS A 54 -34.47 -5.60 -28.17
CA LYS A 54 -35.23 -6.76 -27.69
C LYS A 54 -36.08 -6.41 -26.47
N VAL A 55 -37.38 -6.73 -26.55
CA VAL A 55 -38.33 -6.64 -25.42
C VAL A 55 -37.86 -7.52 -24.26
N ASN A 56 -38.11 -7.08 -23.03
CA ASN A 56 -37.69 -7.72 -21.78
C ASN A 56 -36.18 -7.93 -21.67
N SER A 57 -35.40 -7.02 -22.25
CA SER A 57 -33.94 -7.01 -22.13
C SER A 57 -33.47 -5.74 -21.43
N PHE A 58 -32.34 -5.85 -20.74
CA PHE A 58 -31.74 -4.77 -19.98
C PHE A 58 -30.64 -4.08 -20.77
N TYR A 59 -30.57 -2.76 -20.69
CA TYR A 59 -29.60 -1.91 -21.37
C TYR A 59 -29.05 -0.90 -20.36
N LYS A 60 -27.83 -0.40 -20.57
CA LYS A 60 -27.26 0.65 -19.74
C LYS A 60 -27.57 2.01 -20.34
N ILE A 61 -28.05 2.95 -19.52
CA ILE A 61 -28.20 4.35 -19.94
C ILE A 61 -26.82 4.99 -20.01
N VAL A 62 -26.52 5.60 -21.14
CA VAL A 62 -25.23 6.23 -21.46
C VAL A 62 -25.45 7.65 -21.95
N HIS A 63 -24.39 8.45 -21.96
CA HIS A 63 -24.40 9.77 -22.57
C HIS A 63 -23.89 9.68 -24.00
N ASN A 64 -24.55 10.40 -24.91
CA ASN A 64 -24.10 10.64 -26.26
C ASN A 64 -24.05 12.15 -26.49
N ASP A 65 -22.95 12.65 -27.02
CA ASP A 65 -22.67 14.09 -27.11
C ASP A 65 -23.64 14.83 -28.05
N GLU A 66 -24.25 14.14 -29.02
CA GLU A 66 -25.19 14.72 -29.98
C GLU A 66 -26.64 14.66 -29.49
N TYR A 67 -27.03 13.59 -28.79
CA TYR A 67 -28.43 13.31 -28.44
C TYR A 67 -28.74 13.34 -26.93
N GLY A 68 -27.73 13.47 -26.07
CA GLY A 68 -27.85 13.42 -24.62
C GLY A 68 -27.96 11.98 -24.08
N GLU A 69 -28.78 11.75 -23.06
CA GLU A 69 -28.98 10.40 -22.52
C GLU A 69 -29.64 9.48 -23.54
N THR A 70 -29.05 8.31 -23.74
CA THR A 70 -29.49 7.31 -24.71
C THR A 70 -29.13 5.89 -24.23
N ILE A 71 -29.48 4.89 -25.03
CA ILE A 71 -28.97 3.52 -24.89
C ILE A 71 -28.41 3.07 -26.24
N TYR A 72 -27.42 2.20 -26.23
CA TYR A 72 -26.86 1.60 -27.44
C TYR A 72 -27.45 0.19 -27.68
N ASP A 73 -27.68 -0.14 -28.95
CA ASP A 73 -28.01 -1.50 -29.37
C ASP A 73 -26.74 -2.36 -29.60
N GLU A 74 -26.90 -3.51 -30.27
CA GLU A 74 -25.78 -4.43 -30.53
C GLU A 74 -24.79 -3.92 -31.58
N VAL A 75 -25.17 -2.93 -32.40
CA VAL A 75 -24.31 -2.31 -33.42
C VAL A 75 -23.84 -0.90 -33.02
N GLU A 76 -24.08 -0.51 -31.78
CA GLU A 76 -23.74 0.80 -31.20
C GLU A 76 -24.56 1.98 -31.75
N ASP A 77 -25.72 1.71 -32.33
CA ASP A 77 -26.65 2.76 -32.71
C ASP A 77 -27.40 3.28 -31.47
N SER A 78 -27.60 4.60 -31.44
CA SER A 78 -28.19 5.28 -30.28
C SER A 78 -29.72 5.33 -30.37
N HIS A 79 -30.40 4.91 -29.30
CA HIS A 79 -31.86 4.75 -29.27
C HIS A 79 -32.52 5.55 -28.15
N ARG A 80 -32.51 6.88 -28.26
CA ARG A 80 -33.10 7.79 -27.28
C ARG A 80 -34.61 7.59 -27.08
N SER A 81 -35.31 7.13 -28.12
CA SER A 81 -36.75 6.79 -28.10
C SER A 81 -37.09 5.77 -27.02
N ALA A 82 -36.19 4.84 -26.70
CA ALA A 82 -36.41 3.79 -25.71
C ALA A 82 -36.61 4.35 -24.29
N LEU A 83 -36.10 5.55 -24.01
CA LEU A 83 -36.31 6.24 -22.73
C LEU A 83 -37.74 6.76 -22.56
N ALA A 84 -38.60 6.70 -23.58
CA ALA A 84 -39.98 7.12 -23.48
C ALA A 84 -40.88 6.13 -22.72
N ALA A 85 -40.55 4.83 -22.72
CA ALA A 85 -41.47 3.78 -22.25
C ALA A 85 -40.82 2.63 -21.46
N GLY A 86 -39.51 2.66 -21.20
CA GLY A 86 -38.82 1.63 -20.40
C GLY A 86 -39.05 1.74 -18.87
N VAL A 87 -38.38 0.86 -18.12
CA VAL A 87 -38.34 0.89 -16.64
C VAL A 87 -36.89 1.08 -16.18
N VAL A 88 -36.63 2.05 -15.31
CA VAL A 88 -35.28 2.38 -14.82
C VAL A 88 -34.99 1.70 -13.49
N PHE A 89 -33.77 1.18 -13.35
CA PHE A 89 -33.18 0.67 -12.13
C PHE A 89 -31.92 1.46 -11.80
N ARG A 90 -31.89 2.04 -10.60
CA ARG A 90 -30.76 2.85 -10.11
C ARG A 90 -29.89 2.05 -9.18
N LYS A 91 -28.57 2.17 -9.35
CA LYS A 91 -27.59 1.53 -8.48
C LYS A 91 -27.83 1.97 -7.05
N VAL A 92 -28.01 1.00 -6.15
CA VAL A 92 -28.00 1.25 -4.71
C VAL A 92 -26.55 1.53 -4.36
N SER A 93 -26.19 2.81 -4.19
CA SER A 93 -24.95 3.14 -3.49
C SER A 93 -25.08 2.54 -2.10
N GLU A 94 -24.15 1.67 -1.70
CA GLU A 94 -23.98 1.30 -0.30
C GLU A 94 -24.02 2.60 0.50
N ALA A 95 -25.04 2.78 1.34
CA ALA A 95 -25.05 3.90 2.25
C ALA A 95 -23.81 3.71 3.12
N GLN A 96 -22.78 4.52 2.90
CA GLN A 96 -21.65 4.51 3.82
C GLN A 96 -22.23 4.80 5.20
N PRO A 97 -21.88 3.99 6.22
CA PRO A 97 -22.34 4.24 7.57
C PRO A 97 -22.03 5.70 7.92
N SER A 98 -22.98 6.37 8.55
CA SER A 98 -22.82 7.78 8.91
C SER A 98 -21.56 7.96 9.76
N LEU A 99 -21.02 9.17 9.83
CA LEU A 99 -19.89 9.46 10.72
C LEU A 99 -20.22 9.03 12.15
N GLU A 100 -21.46 9.21 12.57
CA GLU A 100 -22.00 8.82 13.85
C GLU A 100 -22.00 7.29 14.04
N ASP A 101 -22.40 6.52 13.03
CA ASP A 101 -22.39 5.04 13.08
C ASP A 101 -20.95 4.50 13.13
N ARG A 102 -20.04 5.10 12.37
CA ARG A 102 -18.61 4.72 12.37
C ARG A 102 -17.94 5.06 13.70
N VAL A 103 -18.25 6.22 14.27
CA VAL A 103 -17.76 6.62 15.61
C VAL A 103 -18.32 5.68 16.66
N SER A 104 -19.61 5.33 16.62
CA SER A 104 -20.21 4.41 17.58
C SER A 104 -19.60 3.01 17.53
N THR A 105 -19.32 2.49 16.33
CA THR A 105 -18.62 1.20 16.18
C THR A 105 -17.19 1.28 16.69
N ASN A 106 -16.43 2.32 16.31
CA ASN A 106 -15.06 2.50 16.78
C ASN A 106 -14.98 2.66 18.31
N GLU A 107 -15.94 3.34 18.94
CA GLU A 107 -16.00 3.47 20.39
C GLU A 107 -16.21 2.12 21.09
N LYS A 108 -17.05 1.24 20.53
CA LYS A 108 -17.25 -0.12 21.03
C LYS A 108 -16.00 -0.97 20.88
N ASP A 109 -15.34 -0.89 19.72
CA ASP A 109 -14.10 -1.62 19.46
C ASP A 109 -12.97 -1.16 20.37
N ILE A 110 -12.83 0.15 20.61
CA ILE A 110 -11.86 0.71 21.56
C ILE A 110 -12.16 0.24 22.99
N ALA A 111 -13.44 0.17 23.39
CA ALA A 111 -13.82 -0.32 24.71
C ALA A 111 -13.47 -1.81 24.89
N ALA A 112 -13.72 -2.64 23.87
CA ALA A 112 -13.34 -4.05 23.87
C ALA A 112 -11.81 -4.21 23.95
N LEU A 113 -11.06 -3.50 23.11
CA LEU A 113 -9.60 -3.52 23.13
C LEU A 113 -9.01 -3.07 24.47
N LYS A 114 -9.61 -2.06 25.13
CA LYS A 114 -9.19 -1.65 26.47
C LYS A 114 -9.41 -2.74 27.51
N SER A 115 -10.52 -3.48 27.41
CA SER A 115 -10.81 -4.62 28.28
C SER A 115 -9.80 -5.75 28.05
N ASP A 116 -9.52 -6.09 26.80
CA ASP A 116 -8.56 -7.13 26.44
C ASP A 116 -7.14 -6.77 26.89
N VAL A 117 -6.72 -5.51 26.72
CA VAL A 117 -5.43 -5.00 27.22
C VAL A 117 -5.38 -5.04 28.75
N ALA A 118 -6.49 -4.75 29.45
CA ALA A 118 -6.53 -4.85 30.90
C ALA A 118 -6.42 -6.31 31.39
N ALA A 119 -7.05 -7.25 30.68
CA ALA A 119 -6.90 -8.69 30.95
C ALA A 119 -5.46 -9.17 30.69
N LEU A 120 -4.87 -8.79 29.56
CA LEU A 120 -3.47 -9.12 29.22
C LEU A 120 -2.47 -8.51 30.21
N LYS A 121 -2.73 -7.31 30.73
CA LYS A 121 -1.91 -6.69 31.79
C LYS A 121 -2.10 -7.36 33.15
N GLY A 122 -3.27 -7.94 33.42
CA GLY A 122 -3.55 -8.70 34.64
C GLY A 122 -2.91 -10.09 34.64
N GLU A 123 -2.70 -10.70 33.47
CA GLU A 123 -2.04 -12.01 33.32
C GLU A 123 -0.52 -11.94 33.16
N ALA A 124 0.04 -10.73 33.06
CA ALA A 124 1.49 -10.51 32.97
C ALA A 124 2.15 -10.46 34.36
N GLU A 125 1.93 -11.47 35.20
CA GLU A 125 2.88 -11.72 36.29
C GLU A 125 4.24 -12.05 35.66
N PRO A 126 5.33 -11.34 36.01
CA PRO A 126 6.64 -11.63 35.46
C PRO A 126 7.05 -13.06 35.79
N LYS A 127 7.22 -13.89 34.77
CA LYS A 127 7.65 -15.28 34.94
C LYS A 127 9.17 -15.28 35.09
N TYR A 128 9.65 -15.56 36.28
CA TYR A 128 11.08 -15.72 36.55
C TYR A 128 11.51 -17.15 36.20
N ILE A 129 12.52 -17.30 35.34
CA ILE A 129 13.11 -18.61 35.02
C ILE A 129 14.44 -18.73 35.76
N ARG A 130 14.64 -19.82 36.50
CA ARG A 130 15.90 -20.10 37.19
C ARG A 130 17.01 -20.42 36.18
N ILE A 131 18.17 -19.78 36.34
CA ILE A 131 19.35 -19.96 35.47
C ILE A 131 20.57 -20.35 36.31
N ASP A 132 21.61 -20.88 35.65
CA ASP A 132 22.88 -21.20 36.33
C ASP A 132 23.63 -19.94 36.76
N LYS A 133 24.28 -19.99 37.93
CA LYS A 133 25.03 -18.84 38.51
C LYS A 133 26.09 -18.29 37.55
N SER A 134 26.75 -19.17 36.78
CA SER A 134 27.75 -18.79 35.78
C SER A 134 27.20 -17.99 34.60
N GLU A 135 25.88 -18.02 34.38
CA GLU A 135 25.22 -17.27 33.31
C GLU A 135 24.65 -15.92 33.77
N ALA A 136 24.84 -15.58 35.06
CA ALA A 136 24.35 -14.34 35.62
C ALA A 136 24.98 -13.12 34.92
N LYS A 137 24.15 -12.10 34.65
CA LYS A 137 24.59 -10.82 34.11
C LYS A 137 23.76 -9.68 34.68
N ALA A 138 24.20 -8.44 34.44
CA ALA A 138 23.43 -7.28 34.82
C ALA A 138 22.00 -7.32 34.21
N GLY A 139 20.98 -7.06 35.03
CA GLY A 139 19.57 -7.14 34.69
C GLY A 139 18.90 -8.51 34.98
N ASP A 140 19.66 -9.54 35.34
CA ASP A 140 19.11 -10.75 35.96
C ASP A 140 18.83 -10.49 37.47
N PHE A 141 18.21 -11.45 38.16
CA PHE A 141 17.74 -11.30 39.54
C PHE A 141 18.30 -12.39 40.45
N VAL A 142 18.64 -12.05 41.68
CA VAL A 142 18.99 -13.01 42.75
C VAL A 142 17.80 -13.16 43.70
N LYS A 143 17.55 -14.39 44.14
CA LYS A 143 16.61 -14.68 45.22
C LYS A 143 17.30 -15.54 46.27
N PHE A 144 17.12 -15.15 47.53
CA PHE A 144 17.59 -15.89 48.70
C PHE A 144 16.41 -16.64 49.30
N ASP A 145 16.56 -17.95 49.53
CA ASP A 145 15.53 -18.73 50.24
C ASP A 145 15.52 -18.42 51.74
N GLU A 146 16.69 -18.09 52.30
CA GLU A 146 16.85 -17.55 53.66
C GLU A 146 17.70 -16.28 53.58
N ALA A 147 17.27 -15.20 54.25
CA ALA A 147 17.98 -13.93 54.20
C ALA A 147 19.31 -14.04 54.95
N PRO A 148 20.46 -13.76 54.32
CA PRO A 148 21.75 -13.90 54.97
C PRO A 148 22.02 -12.78 56.01
N ASN A 149 21.27 -11.68 55.97
CA ASN A 149 21.34 -10.58 56.93
C ASN A 149 20.02 -9.78 56.95
N GLU A 150 19.92 -8.80 57.86
CA GLU A 150 18.74 -7.95 58.05
C GLU A 150 18.46 -6.96 56.90
N CYS A 151 19.45 -6.71 56.03
CA CYS A 151 19.31 -5.83 54.87
C CYS A 151 18.63 -6.53 53.68
N LEU A 152 18.40 -7.84 53.78
CA LEU A 152 17.76 -8.65 52.76
C LEU A 152 16.51 -9.36 53.31
N THR A 153 15.55 -9.57 52.43
CA THR A 153 14.27 -10.21 52.68
C THR A 153 14.24 -11.54 51.92
N ALA A 154 14.06 -12.63 52.65
CA ALA A 154 13.91 -13.97 52.08
C ALA A 154 12.74 -14.01 51.09
N GLY A 155 12.96 -14.62 49.93
CA GLY A 155 11.97 -14.74 48.87
C GLY A 155 11.82 -13.53 47.94
N LYS A 156 12.47 -12.40 48.24
CA LYS A 156 12.48 -11.22 47.36
C LYS A 156 13.48 -11.41 46.21
N TYR A 157 13.12 -10.87 45.04
CA TYR A 157 14.00 -10.82 43.86
C TYR A 157 14.77 -9.50 43.84
N TYR A 158 16.10 -9.58 43.82
CA TYR A 158 17.01 -8.46 43.81
C TYR A 158 17.70 -8.35 42.45
N GLU A 159 17.63 -7.21 41.79
CA GLU A 159 18.25 -7.00 40.49
C GLU A 159 19.78 -6.93 40.60
N ILE A 160 20.46 -7.69 39.74
CA ILE A 160 21.91 -7.68 39.58
C ILE A 160 22.27 -6.44 38.77
N TYR A 161 23.01 -5.50 39.36
CA TYR A 161 23.45 -4.30 38.64
C TYR A 161 24.81 -4.49 37.95
N ARG A 162 25.62 -5.46 38.41
CA ARG A 162 26.86 -5.90 37.77
C ARG A 162 27.27 -7.28 38.27
N VAL A 163 28.18 -7.93 37.54
CA VAL A 163 28.92 -9.10 37.99
C VAL A 163 30.39 -8.69 38.07
N ASP A 164 31.07 -9.02 39.15
CA ASP A 164 32.46 -8.62 39.35
C ASP A 164 33.46 -9.53 38.61
N GLY A 165 34.76 -9.28 38.80
CA GLY A 165 35.84 -10.03 38.15
C GLY A 165 35.98 -11.49 38.63
N CYS A 166 35.36 -11.85 39.75
CA CYS A 166 35.31 -13.22 40.28
C CYS A 166 34.10 -13.99 39.76
N GLY A 167 33.13 -13.30 39.16
CA GLY A 167 31.88 -13.88 38.67
C GLY A 167 30.73 -13.78 39.66
N ASP A 168 30.89 -13.01 40.75
CA ASP A 168 29.89 -12.90 41.80
C ASP A 168 28.90 -11.76 41.49
N PRO A 169 27.58 -12.03 41.52
CA PRO A 169 26.56 -11.01 41.33
C PRO A 169 26.60 -9.89 42.39
N GLN A 170 26.33 -8.67 41.97
CA GLN A 170 26.24 -7.52 42.86
C GLN A 170 24.82 -6.95 42.75
N ILE A 171 24.14 -6.81 43.89
CA ILE A 171 22.73 -6.41 43.98
C ILE A 171 22.54 -5.16 44.84
N ARG A 172 21.37 -4.54 44.79
CA ARG A 172 20.96 -3.54 45.78
C ARG A 172 20.12 -4.19 46.86
N ASP A 173 20.41 -3.90 48.12
CA ASP A 173 19.65 -4.40 49.26
C ASP A 173 18.30 -3.67 49.45
N ASP A 174 17.61 -3.93 50.56
CA ASP A 174 16.31 -3.32 50.85
C ASP A 174 16.38 -1.80 51.10
N ASP A 175 17.54 -1.30 51.52
CA ASP A 175 17.80 0.13 51.75
C ASP A 175 18.37 0.83 50.50
N GLY A 176 18.71 0.06 49.47
CA GLY A 176 19.23 0.52 48.19
C GLY A 176 20.76 0.61 48.13
N ASP A 177 21.44 0.10 49.15
CA ASP A 177 22.90 0.01 49.23
C ASP A 177 23.42 -1.21 48.46
N GLY A 178 24.68 -1.14 48.03
CA GLY A 178 25.30 -2.21 47.26
C GLY A 178 25.63 -3.41 48.15
N PHE A 179 25.12 -4.59 47.79
CA PHE A 179 25.42 -5.85 48.46
C PHE A 179 26.18 -6.80 47.53
N ASP A 180 27.27 -7.36 48.06
CA ASP A 180 28.14 -8.31 47.39
C ASP A 180 27.72 -9.75 47.74
N THR A 181 27.30 -10.52 46.73
CA THR A 181 26.85 -11.90 46.96
C THR A 181 27.98 -12.88 47.25
N TYR A 182 29.26 -12.50 47.11
CA TYR A 182 30.38 -13.31 47.59
C TYR A 182 30.25 -13.66 49.09
N CYS A 183 29.58 -12.81 49.87
CA CYS A 183 29.35 -13.03 51.29
C CYS A 183 28.20 -14.02 51.60
N ALA A 184 27.50 -14.51 50.57
CA ALA A 184 26.33 -15.36 50.68
C ALA A 184 26.42 -16.54 49.69
N ASP A 185 26.68 -17.75 50.19
CA ASP A 185 26.85 -18.93 49.32
C ASP A 185 25.51 -19.48 48.76
N ASP A 186 24.42 -19.28 49.50
CA ASP A 186 23.11 -19.89 49.22
C ASP A 186 22.13 -18.90 48.57
N PHE A 187 22.19 -18.79 47.25
CA PHE A 187 21.23 -18.03 46.45
C PHE A 187 20.98 -18.66 45.09
N GLU A 188 19.84 -18.31 44.50
CA GLU A 188 19.44 -18.72 43.15
C GLU A 188 19.38 -17.50 42.23
N VAL A 189 19.75 -17.70 40.96
CA VAL A 189 19.69 -16.64 39.94
C VAL A 189 18.51 -16.89 39.01
N TYR A 190 17.82 -15.82 38.66
CA TYR A 190 16.60 -15.81 37.88
C TYR A 190 16.68 -14.78 36.77
N ARG A 191 16.17 -15.14 35.59
CA ARG A 191 15.94 -14.20 34.50
C ARG A 191 14.47 -13.82 34.46
N LYS A 192 14.17 -12.52 34.47
CA LYS A 192 12.81 -12.02 34.30
C LYS A 192 12.39 -12.19 32.85
N VAL A 193 11.45 -13.09 32.59
CA VAL A 193 10.85 -13.28 31.27
C VAL A 193 9.46 -12.66 31.35
N SER A 194 9.26 -11.57 30.61
CA SER A 194 7.89 -11.11 30.36
C SER A 194 7.15 -12.24 29.66
N SER A 195 5.87 -12.47 29.98
CA SER A 195 5.05 -13.45 29.23
C SER A 195 4.97 -13.15 27.72
N ALA A 196 5.41 -11.96 27.29
CA ALA A 196 5.65 -11.60 25.89
C ALA A 196 6.97 -12.13 25.27
N SER A 197 7.86 -12.74 26.06
CA SER A 197 9.17 -13.26 25.62
C SER A 197 9.35 -14.77 25.89
N ALA A 198 8.26 -15.45 26.29
CA ALA A 198 8.21 -16.90 26.50
C ALA A 198 7.69 -17.68 25.28
N GLU A 199 7.23 -17.00 24.23
CA GLU A 199 7.39 -17.52 22.87
C GLU A 199 8.79 -17.14 22.44
N ALA A 200 9.57 -18.10 21.96
CA ALA A 200 10.75 -17.80 21.18
C ALA A 200 10.29 -16.84 20.07
N GLU A 201 10.63 -15.55 20.18
CA GLU A 201 10.60 -14.70 19.01
C GLU A 201 11.38 -15.47 17.95
N PRO A 202 10.83 -15.71 16.75
CA PRO A 202 11.70 -16.05 15.65
C PRO A 202 12.64 -14.85 15.57
N LYS A 203 13.91 -15.07 15.95
CA LYS A 203 15.03 -14.17 15.64
C LYS A 203 14.68 -13.50 14.31
N PRO A 204 14.57 -12.15 14.22
CA PRO A 204 14.03 -11.47 13.06
C PRO A 204 14.60 -12.16 11.83
N GLU A 205 13.72 -12.71 11.01
CA GLU A 205 14.14 -13.64 9.98
C GLU A 205 15.23 -12.94 9.17
N ARG A 206 16.46 -13.48 9.28
CA ARG A 206 17.64 -12.85 8.71
C ARG A 206 17.35 -12.51 7.26
N LEU A 207 17.56 -11.24 6.91
CA LEU A 207 17.35 -10.73 5.57
C LEU A 207 18.05 -11.65 4.56
N LYS A 208 17.35 -11.97 3.47
CA LYS A 208 17.86 -12.89 2.45
C LYS A 208 18.12 -12.14 1.15
N VAL A 209 18.92 -12.75 0.29
CA VAL A 209 19.09 -12.28 -1.09
C VAL A 209 17.71 -12.14 -1.75
N GLY A 210 17.45 -10.97 -2.32
CA GLY A 210 16.18 -10.59 -2.92
C GLY A 210 15.26 -9.73 -2.03
N ASP A 211 15.50 -9.67 -0.71
CA ASP A 211 14.77 -8.76 0.17
C ASP A 211 15.19 -7.30 -0.06
N TYR A 212 14.25 -6.39 0.20
CA TYR A 212 14.51 -4.96 0.26
C TYR A 212 14.64 -4.51 1.71
N ALA A 213 15.62 -3.66 1.96
CA ALA A 213 15.90 -3.09 3.25
C ALA A 213 16.05 -1.58 3.16
N LYS A 214 15.61 -0.89 4.22
CA LYS A 214 15.85 0.52 4.44
C LYS A 214 17.10 0.68 5.29
N VAL A 215 18.01 1.54 4.84
CA VAL A 215 19.23 1.87 5.55
C VAL A 215 18.90 2.80 6.72
N ASP A 216 19.01 2.33 7.97
CA ASP A 216 18.83 3.20 9.13
C ASP A 216 20.07 4.05 9.41
N TYR A 217 21.26 3.49 9.21
CA TYR A 217 22.51 4.23 9.26
C TYR A 217 23.57 3.55 8.39
N THR A 218 24.63 4.24 8.03
CA THR A 218 25.68 3.73 7.14
C THR A 218 27.07 4.08 7.65
N PHE A 219 28.02 3.18 7.39
CA PHE A 219 29.45 3.43 7.53
C PHE A 219 30.17 3.49 6.17
N ASN A 220 29.44 3.23 5.09
CA ASN A 220 29.95 3.25 3.73
C ASN A 220 29.62 4.60 3.05
N SER A 221 30.31 4.93 1.96
CA SER A 221 30.11 6.19 1.23
C SER A 221 29.12 6.06 0.06
N GLN A 222 28.56 4.87 -0.16
CA GLN A 222 27.74 4.50 -1.32
C GLN A 222 26.23 4.64 -1.08
N SER A 223 25.80 4.65 0.18
CA SER A 223 24.40 4.87 0.56
C SER A 223 24.26 5.98 1.59
N LYS A 224 23.03 6.40 1.83
CA LYS A 224 22.64 7.35 2.86
C LYS A 224 21.55 6.75 3.73
N ARG A 225 21.39 7.32 4.93
CA ARG A 225 20.27 7.02 5.82
C ARG A 225 18.95 7.29 5.10
N GLY A 226 18.07 6.30 5.11
CA GLY A 226 16.74 6.34 4.49
C GLY A 226 16.68 5.70 3.10
N ASP A 227 17.82 5.36 2.49
CA ASP A 227 17.83 4.70 1.18
C ASP A 227 17.19 3.31 1.26
N ILE A 228 16.44 2.96 0.21
CA ILE A 228 15.90 1.60 0.03
C ILE A 228 16.86 0.84 -0.90
N VAL A 229 17.43 -0.23 -0.37
CA VAL A 229 18.40 -1.07 -1.08
C VAL A 229 17.89 -2.50 -1.19
N LYS A 230 18.30 -3.20 -2.23
CA LYS A 230 18.00 -4.62 -2.46
C LYS A 230 19.23 -5.45 -2.14
N ILE A 231 19.06 -6.54 -1.39
CA ILE A 231 20.17 -7.46 -1.10
C ILE A 231 20.38 -8.37 -2.30
N THR A 232 21.59 -8.38 -2.84
CA THR A 232 21.96 -9.16 -4.03
C THR A 232 22.91 -10.30 -3.72
N GLU A 233 23.71 -10.18 -2.66
CA GLU A 233 24.60 -11.24 -2.20
C GLU A 233 24.58 -11.36 -0.69
N ASP A 234 24.88 -12.57 -0.23
CA ASP A 234 25.06 -12.92 1.16
C ASP A 234 26.24 -13.88 1.31
N ASP A 235 27.38 -13.37 1.78
CA ASP A 235 28.62 -14.14 1.93
C ASP A 235 28.84 -14.73 3.34
N ASN A 236 27.90 -14.50 4.26
CA ASN A 236 27.97 -14.90 5.68
C ASN A 236 29.22 -14.37 6.44
N SER A 237 29.87 -13.32 5.96
CA SER A 237 30.94 -12.63 6.68
C SER A 237 30.40 -11.72 7.79
N ILE A 238 31.28 -10.91 8.39
CA ILE A 238 30.91 -9.92 9.42
C ILE A 238 30.05 -8.79 8.82
N ILE A 239 30.16 -8.54 7.51
CA ILE A 239 29.38 -7.55 6.76
C ILE A 239 28.79 -8.29 5.55
N PRO A 240 27.76 -9.14 5.77
CA PRO A 240 27.45 -10.20 4.83
C PRO A 240 26.69 -9.76 3.59
N PHE A 241 26.01 -8.62 3.61
CA PHE A 241 25.04 -8.26 2.59
C PHE A 241 25.63 -7.31 1.56
N LEU A 242 25.80 -7.76 0.32
CA LEU A 242 25.98 -6.84 -0.80
C LEU A 242 24.61 -6.30 -1.19
N THR A 243 24.52 -4.99 -1.37
CA THR A 243 23.26 -4.35 -1.74
C THR A 243 23.40 -3.49 -2.99
N GLU A 244 22.27 -3.35 -3.69
CA GLU A 244 22.10 -2.46 -4.83
C GLU A 244 20.99 -1.45 -4.55
N HIS A 245 21.17 -0.24 -5.06
CA HIS A 245 20.11 0.74 -5.14
C HIS A 245 19.03 0.28 -6.14
N LEU A 246 17.85 0.88 -6.07
CA LEU A 246 16.74 0.53 -6.96
C LEU A 246 17.04 0.82 -8.46
N ASN A 247 18.04 1.64 -8.76
CA ASN A 247 18.55 1.89 -10.11
C ASN A 247 19.58 0.84 -10.60
N GLY A 248 19.93 -0.12 -9.75
CA GLY A 248 20.96 -1.14 -10.04
C GLY A 248 22.39 -0.68 -9.73
N ASP A 249 22.60 0.54 -9.24
CA ASP A 249 23.92 0.98 -8.79
C ASP A 249 24.31 0.26 -7.50
N ASN A 250 25.59 -0.04 -7.36
CA ASN A 250 26.12 -0.66 -6.15
C ASN A 250 25.91 0.24 -4.92
N ALA A 251 25.16 -0.25 -3.94
CA ALA A 251 24.92 0.40 -2.65
C ALA A 251 25.94 -0.04 -1.58
N GLY A 252 26.83 -1.00 -1.90
CA GLY A 252 27.92 -1.42 -1.04
C GLY A 252 27.54 -2.56 -0.09
N TRP A 253 28.47 -2.86 0.82
CA TRP A 253 28.31 -3.95 1.79
C TRP A 253 27.73 -3.44 3.10
N PHE A 254 26.81 -4.20 3.68
CA PHE A 254 26.13 -3.90 4.93
C PHE A 254 26.16 -5.07 5.92
N ALA A 255 26.30 -4.70 7.19
CA ALA A 255 25.97 -5.59 8.30
C ALA A 255 24.45 -5.71 8.45
N GLU A 256 23.97 -6.65 9.26
CA GLU A 256 22.53 -6.81 9.52
C GLU A 256 21.93 -5.64 10.32
N ASP A 257 22.66 -5.13 11.31
CA ASP A 257 22.22 -4.05 12.21
C ASP A 257 21.81 -2.71 11.51
N PRO A 258 22.55 -2.20 10.50
CA PRO A 258 22.15 -0.98 9.79
C PRO A 258 20.95 -1.13 8.83
N LEU A 259 20.45 -2.36 8.63
CA LEU A 259 19.38 -2.66 7.67
C LEU A 259 18.08 -3.02 8.38
N VAL A 260 17.02 -2.29 8.07
CA VAL A 260 15.66 -2.59 8.52
C VAL A 260 14.86 -3.11 7.35
N ARG A 261 14.14 -4.23 7.48
CA ARG A 261 13.30 -4.76 6.39
C ARG A 261 12.34 -3.67 5.88
N ALA A 262 12.40 -3.37 4.59
CA ALA A 262 11.53 -2.38 3.97
C ALA A 262 10.14 -2.99 3.72
N THR A 263 9.10 -2.19 3.92
CA THR A 263 7.74 -2.60 3.57
C THR A 263 7.50 -2.50 2.06
N ASN A 264 6.53 -3.26 1.53
CA ASN A 264 6.17 -3.19 0.11
C ASN A 264 5.76 -1.77 -0.33
N GLU A 265 5.12 -1.00 0.56
CA GLU A 265 4.72 0.39 0.28
C GLU A 265 5.93 1.31 0.17
N GLU A 266 6.90 1.21 1.10
CA GLU A 266 8.13 2.00 1.04
C GLU A 266 8.94 1.70 -0.23
N VAL A 267 9.00 0.42 -0.63
CA VAL A 267 9.66 0.01 -1.89
C VAL A 267 8.94 0.58 -3.10
N ALA A 268 7.60 0.56 -3.11
CA ALA A 268 6.80 1.12 -4.20
C ALA A 268 6.97 2.64 -4.30
N GLU A 269 6.95 3.35 -3.17
CA GLU A 269 7.18 4.79 -3.13
C GLU A 269 8.58 5.17 -3.62
N ALA A 270 9.61 4.45 -3.18
CA ALA A 270 10.98 4.69 -3.62
C ALA A 270 11.16 4.43 -5.12
N LYS A 271 10.53 3.39 -5.69
CA LYS A 271 10.52 3.14 -7.14
C LYS A 271 9.83 4.26 -7.92
N ARG A 272 8.71 4.80 -7.44
CA ARG A 272 8.04 5.95 -8.06
C ARG A 272 8.94 7.18 -8.11
N LYS A 273 9.50 7.56 -6.95
CA LYS A 273 10.42 8.72 -6.84
C LYS A 273 11.63 8.61 -7.78
N GLN A 274 12.18 7.40 -7.89
CA GLN A 274 13.29 7.15 -8.79
C GLN A 274 12.87 7.28 -10.27
N ALA A 275 11.71 6.74 -10.65
CA ALA A 275 11.19 6.87 -12.02
C ALA A 275 10.99 8.35 -12.41
N GLU A 276 10.40 9.15 -11.52
CA GLU A 276 10.22 10.60 -11.69
C GLU A 276 11.56 11.35 -11.83
N GLU A 277 12.58 10.94 -11.06
CA GLU A 277 13.92 11.53 -11.16
C GLU A 277 14.64 11.14 -12.45
N GLU A 278 14.54 9.89 -12.89
CA GLU A 278 15.11 9.44 -14.17
C GLU A 278 14.44 10.12 -15.36
N GLU A 279 13.11 10.28 -15.32
CA GLU A 279 12.37 11.05 -16.31
C GLU A 279 12.84 12.51 -16.34
N ARG A 280 12.93 13.17 -15.19
CA ARG A 280 13.46 14.54 -15.09
C ARG A 280 14.87 14.66 -15.65
N LYS A 281 15.74 13.68 -15.43
CA LYS A 281 17.09 13.66 -16.01
C LYS A 281 17.06 13.50 -17.54
N ARG A 282 16.17 12.67 -18.09
CA ARG A 282 16.01 12.51 -19.54
C ARG A 282 15.59 13.81 -20.21
N TRP A 283 14.59 14.51 -19.66
CA TRP A 283 14.15 15.81 -20.15
C TRP A 283 15.23 16.89 -19.95
N ALA A 284 15.89 16.94 -18.80
CA ALA A 284 16.97 17.88 -18.56
C ALA A 284 18.18 17.68 -19.51
N ALA A 285 18.47 16.43 -19.91
CA ALA A 285 19.56 16.12 -20.85
C ALA A 285 19.32 16.70 -22.25
N ILE A 286 18.06 16.92 -22.63
CA ILE A 286 17.67 17.60 -23.88
C ILE A 286 17.41 19.10 -23.65
N GLY A 287 17.64 19.61 -22.45
CA GLY A 287 17.49 21.02 -22.09
C GLY A 287 16.05 21.48 -21.93
N ARG A 288 15.14 20.58 -21.52
CA ARG A 288 13.70 20.85 -21.39
C ARG A 288 13.15 20.44 -20.02
N GLU A 289 12.00 20.99 -19.65
CA GLU A 289 11.23 20.53 -18.48
C GLU A 289 10.47 19.23 -18.80
N VAL A 290 10.04 18.51 -17.75
CA VAL A 290 9.24 17.30 -17.92
C VAL A 290 7.92 17.65 -18.61
N ASP A 291 7.55 16.88 -19.62
CA ASP A 291 6.38 17.10 -20.46
C ASP A 291 6.40 18.38 -21.32
N GLU A 292 7.57 18.99 -21.53
CA GLU A 292 7.73 20.12 -22.44
C GLU A 292 7.89 19.67 -23.90
N TYR A 293 6.76 19.31 -24.53
CA TYR A 293 6.70 18.94 -25.95
C TYR A 293 6.80 20.18 -26.86
N LYS A 294 7.38 20.00 -28.05
CA LYS A 294 7.48 21.02 -29.10
C LYS A 294 7.05 20.45 -30.44
N VAL A 295 6.58 21.35 -31.31
CA VAL A 295 6.28 21.02 -32.71
C VAL A 295 7.51 20.41 -33.39
N GLY A 296 7.30 19.24 -34.00
CA GLY A 296 8.34 18.43 -34.62
C GLY A 296 8.94 17.36 -33.73
N ASP A 297 8.53 17.21 -32.48
CA ASP A 297 8.93 16.07 -31.65
C ASP A 297 8.35 14.76 -32.22
N ILE A 298 9.10 13.67 -32.08
CA ILE A 298 8.61 12.33 -32.37
C ILE A 298 8.19 11.70 -31.05
N VAL A 299 6.92 11.30 -30.96
CA VAL A 299 6.33 10.67 -29.78
C VAL A 299 5.83 9.27 -30.13
N GLN A 300 5.71 8.42 -29.12
CA GLN A 300 5.16 7.07 -29.24
C GLN A 300 3.97 6.90 -28.29
N TYR A 301 2.87 6.34 -28.78
CA TYR A 301 1.76 5.95 -27.93
C TYR A 301 2.14 4.81 -26.99
N LEU A 302 1.74 4.92 -25.73
CA LEU A 302 2.01 3.89 -24.73
C LEU A 302 1.16 2.62 -24.94
N TYR A 303 -0.03 2.74 -25.57
CA TYR A 303 -0.97 1.64 -25.73
C TYR A 303 -0.64 0.71 -26.91
N ASP A 304 -0.48 1.26 -28.11
CA ASP A 304 -0.28 0.50 -29.35
C ASP A 304 1.12 0.69 -29.98
N ARG A 305 1.97 1.51 -29.36
CA ARG A 305 3.34 1.82 -29.81
C ARG A 305 3.40 2.58 -31.14
N GLU A 306 2.29 3.18 -31.61
CA GLU A 306 2.30 4.01 -32.82
C GLU A 306 3.24 5.21 -32.63
N ILE A 307 4.06 5.49 -33.65
CA ILE A 307 4.99 6.62 -33.65
C ILE A 307 4.38 7.75 -34.47
N CYS A 308 4.27 8.92 -33.85
CA CYS A 308 3.65 10.11 -34.41
C CYS A 308 4.57 11.32 -34.28
N GLU A 309 4.34 12.31 -35.14
CA GLU A 309 4.99 13.62 -35.02
C GLU A 309 4.05 14.62 -34.34
N VAL A 310 4.58 15.40 -33.40
CA VAL A 310 3.88 16.53 -32.82
C VAL A 310 3.76 17.65 -33.85
N VAL A 311 2.54 18.05 -34.16
CA VAL A 311 2.24 19.11 -35.15
C VAL A 311 1.85 20.43 -34.51
N ASP A 312 1.29 20.39 -33.30
CA ASP A 312 0.97 21.59 -32.51
C ASP A 312 1.01 21.29 -31.01
N VAL A 313 1.14 22.34 -30.20
CA VAL A 313 1.06 22.27 -28.74
C VAL A 313 0.20 23.43 -28.26
N ASP A 314 -0.96 23.10 -27.67
CA ASP A 314 -1.91 24.08 -27.14
C ASP A 314 -1.32 24.86 -25.96
N GLU A 315 -1.86 26.04 -25.67
CA GLU A 315 -1.50 26.85 -24.48
C GLU A 315 -1.74 26.10 -23.16
N ASP A 316 -2.67 25.13 -23.16
CA ASP A 316 -2.98 24.25 -22.02
C ASP A 316 -2.03 23.03 -21.92
N GLY A 317 -1.03 22.91 -22.80
CA GLY A 317 -0.04 21.84 -22.83
C GLY A 317 -0.50 20.55 -23.52
N ARG A 318 -1.69 20.53 -24.12
CA ARG A 318 -2.14 19.38 -24.93
C ARG A 318 -1.34 19.31 -26.22
N VAL A 319 -1.04 18.09 -26.64
CA VAL A 319 -0.14 17.83 -27.77
C VAL A 319 -0.98 17.33 -28.94
N GLU A 320 -0.92 18.02 -30.06
CA GLU A 320 -1.52 17.54 -31.30
C GLU A 320 -0.51 16.69 -32.06
N VAL A 321 -0.90 15.47 -32.41
CA VAL A 321 -0.02 14.51 -33.11
C VAL A 321 -0.61 14.11 -34.46
N ALA A 322 0.23 14.03 -35.48
CA ALA A 322 -0.12 13.47 -36.77
C ALA A 322 -0.05 11.94 -36.71
N THR A 323 -1.21 11.31 -36.56
CA THR A 323 -1.37 9.85 -36.61
C THR A 323 -1.31 9.33 -38.05
N GLN A 324 -0.98 8.06 -38.22
CA GLN A 324 -0.85 7.43 -39.53
C GLN A 324 -2.21 7.20 -40.20
N ASN A 325 -3.26 6.94 -39.40
CA ASN A 325 -4.57 6.47 -39.90
C ASN A 325 -5.76 7.36 -39.53
N HIS A 326 -5.60 8.29 -38.58
CA HIS A 326 -6.72 9.09 -38.04
C HIS A 326 -6.54 10.61 -38.22
N GLY A 327 -5.47 11.05 -38.90
CA GLY A 327 -5.17 12.46 -39.08
C GLY A 327 -4.57 13.09 -37.82
N ILE A 328 -4.88 14.35 -37.56
CA ILE A 328 -4.37 15.09 -36.39
C ILE A 328 -5.29 14.79 -35.19
N CYS A 329 -4.70 14.32 -34.09
CA CYS A 329 -5.40 13.99 -32.85
C CYS A 329 -4.81 14.77 -31.68
N VAL A 330 -5.67 15.26 -30.79
CA VAL A 330 -5.27 15.95 -29.55
C VAL A 330 -5.09 14.92 -28.46
N GLU A 331 -3.90 14.84 -27.89
CA GLU A 331 -3.53 13.81 -26.92
C GLU A 331 -3.19 14.38 -25.54
N ASN A 332 -3.44 13.54 -24.53
CA ASN A 332 -2.93 13.79 -23.19
C ASN A 332 -1.47 13.35 -23.11
N GLN A 333 -0.64 14.14 -22.42
CA GLN A 333 0.78 13.84 -22.20
C GLN A 333 0.98 12.47 -21.53
N SER A 334 0.03 11.99 -20.73
CA SER A 334 0.06 10.67 -20.08
C SER A 334 -0.17 9.48 -21.03
N SER A 335 -0.57 9.72 -22.28
CA SER A 335 -0.82 8.67 -23.29
C SER A 335 0.37 8.45 -24.23
N ILE A 336 1.35 9.35 -24.21
CA ILE A 336 2.45 9.41 -25.17
C ILE A 336 3.80 9.52 -24.45
N GLU A 337 4.87 9.01 -25.07
CA GLU A 337 6.25 9.21 -24.59
C GLU A 337 7.11 9.84 -25.68
N LEU A 338 8.00 10.76 -25.28
CA LEU A 338 8.96 11.38 -26.21
C LEU A 338 10.00 10.34 -26.67
N VAL A 339 10.08 10.12 -27.98
CA VAL A 339 11.06 9.22 -28.62
C VAL A 339 12.26 10.00 -29.12
N ALA A 340 12.04 11.10 -29.83
CA ALA A 340 13.11 11.95 -30.33
C ALA A 340 12.70 13.42 -30.28
N PRO A 341 13.45 14.28 -29.58
CA PRO A 341 13.19 15.71 -29.59
C PRO A 341 13.50 16.30 -30.96
N VAL A 342 12.78 17.35 -31.36
CA VAL A 342 12.96 18.04 -32.64
C VAL A 342 14.40 18.52 -32.83
N GLU A 343 15.10 18.92 -31.76
CA GLU A 343 16.49 19.39 -31.82
C GLU A 343 17.48 18.27 -32.16
N ALA A 344 17.10 17.00 -32.00
CA ALA A 344 17.92 15.83 -32.37
C ALA A 344 17.60 15.28 -33.77
N ARG A 345 16.58 15.81 -34.45
CA ARG A 345 16.14 15.34 -35.76
C ARG A 345 17.11 15.77 -36.87
N PHE A 346 17.69 14.79 -37.56
CA PHE A 346 18.59 15.06 -38.68
C PHE A 346 17.84 15.42 -39.97
N ASP A 347 16.59 14.98 -40.12
CA ASP A 347 15.73 15.21 -41.29
C ASP A 347 15.20 16.65 -41.38
N ARG A 348 15.44 17.46 -40.35
CA ARG A 348 15.09 18.88 -40.29
C ARG A 348 16.29 19.83 -40.27
N LYS A 349 17.50 19.33 -40.50
CA LYS A 349 18.74 20.13 -40.42
C LYS A 349 18.99 21.11 -41.59
N ASP A 350 17.97 21.47 -42.36
CA ASP A 350 18.11 22.31 -43.56
C ASP A 350 17.43 23.69 -43.47
N ASP A 351 16.96 24.13 -42.29
CA ASP A 351 16.34 25.47 -42.10
C ASP A 351 17.11 26.39 -41.12
N GLU A 352 18.46 26.45 -41.24
CA GLU A 352 19.26 27.59 -40.73
C GLU A 352 19.78 28.49 -41.86
#